data_AF-A0A8C4XKV0-F1
#
_entry.id   AF-A0A8C4XKV0-F1
#
_cell.length_a   1.000
_cell.length_b   1.000
_cell.length_c   1.000
_cell.angle_alpha   90.00
_cell.angle_beta   90.00
_cell.angle_gamma   90.00
#
_symmetry.space_group_name_H-M   'P 1'
#
loop_
_entity.id
_entity.type
_entity.pdbx_description
1 polymer ?
#
loop_
_entity_poly.entity_id
_entity_poly.type
_entity_poly.pdbx_seq_one_letter_code
_entity_poly.pdbx_strand_id
1 'polypeptide(L)'
;MAPKTVLITGCSSGIGLALAVRLARDKQRRFRVIATMRNVGRSGALAAAAGPALGRTLEIKQLDVCDEDSIRACLNSIPGRHIDVLVSNAGVGMAGPLECQSLAAMQSLMDTNFFGLVRLVKEVLPDMKRRRGGHIVVISSIMGLQGIVFNDIYAASKFAVEGFCESLVVQALRFNVAISLVEPGPVTTEFEMKLYEEAKRADYSRTDPETADIFTNLYLRNSRDVFASLGQTPEDIAEHTLRVIEAARPPFRHQTNVAYTPMAALKHADPSGALMTDAFYKLVFKYDAVLRLSLRAIRLLRWKAQKKPSWLPPRFPLQLRRSQGHRTASPVPRMEGAGMQVWRGCGVLSVAPPKPLPGPPAPCARSWMAAAAPCTSSCGSGWLQAPWGQDDGGGRGNIFALSPPFCTG
;
A
#
# COMPACT_ATOMS: atom_id res chain seq x y z
N MET A 1 -1.41 -15.22 28.22
CA MET A 1 -0.31 -14.67 27.39
C MET A 1 -0.18 -13.19 27.70
N ALA A 2 1.04 -12.65 27.66
CA ALA A 2 1.24 -11.21 27.76
C ALA A 2 0.55 -10.48 26.58
N PRO A 3 0.04 -9.25 26.77
CA PRO A 3 -0.54 -8.47 25.68
C PRO A 3 0.48 -8.23 24.56
N LYS A 4 0.05 -8.31 23.31
CA LYS A 4 0.86 -7.94 22.15
C LYS A 4 1.04 -6.43 22.08
N THR A 5 2.26 -5.95 21.92
CA THR A 5 2.53 -4.51 21.71
C THR A 5 2.24 -4.15 20.25
N VAL A 6 1.28 -3.25 20.04
CA VAL A 6 0.85 -2.78 18.71
C VAL A 6 1.19 -1.31 18.53
N LEU A 7 2.08 -0.99 17.59
CA LEU A 7 2.42 0.38 17.21
C LEU A 7 1.59 0.80 16.00
N ILE A 8 0.85 1.90 16.10
CA ILE A 8 -0.03 2.40 15.02
C ILE A 8 0.35 3.83 14.68
N THR A 9 0.63 4.12 13.41
CA THR A 9 0.94 5.49 12.96
C THR A 9 -0.29 6.24 12.47
N GLY A 10 -0.33 7.55 12.67
CA GLY A 10 -1.43 8.41 12.18
C GLY A 10 -2.74 8.24 12.94
N CYS A 11 -2.70 8.26 14.28
CA CYS A 11 -3.86 8.02 15.15
C CYS A 11 -4.64 9.28 15.58
N SER A 12 -4.34 10.45 15.01
CA SER A 12 -5.03 11.70 15.41
C SER A 12 -6.48 11.76 14.91
N SER A 13 -6.82 11.04 13.84
CA SER A 13 -8.19 10.87 13.34
C SER A 13 -8.33 9.63 12.45
N GLY A 14 -9.53 9.39 11.92
CA GLY A 14 -9.81 8.37 10.91
C GLY A 14 -9.49 6.93 11.33
N ILE A 15 -8.96 6.14 10.38
CA ILE A 15 -8.71 4.70 10.53
C ILE A 15 -7.78 4.41 11.71
N GLY A 16 -6.68 5.15 11.84
CA GLY A 16 -5.71 4.96 12.92
C GLY A 16 -6.32 5.17 14.31
N LEU A 17 -7.13 6.22 14.46
CA LEU A 17 -7.87 6.48 15.72
C LEU A 17 -8.84 5.33 16.03
N ALA A 18 -9.69 4.96 15.08
CA ALA A 18 -10.70 3.92 15.27
C ALA A 18 -10.06 2.57 15.62
N LEU A 19 -8.98 2.20 14.93
CA LEU A 19 -8.23 0.97 15.19
C LEU A 19 -7.56 0.99 16.56
N ALA A 20 -6.91 2.10 16.93
CA ALA A 20 -6.26 2.23 18.23
C ALA A 20 -7.26 2.03 19.38
N VAL A 21 -8.43 2.67 19.29
CA VAL A 21 -9.51 2.52 20.28
C VAL A 21 -10.07 1.10 20.28
N ARG A 22 -10.31 0.51 19.09
CA ARG A 22 -10.86 -0.85 18.95
C ARG A 22 -9.97 -1.93 19.55
N LEU A 23 -8.65 -1.82 19.37
CA LEU A 23 -7.66 -2.74 19.94
C LEU A 23 -7.50 -2.51 21.44
N ALA A 24 -7.42 -1.26 21.88
CA ALA A 24 -7.23 -0.94 23.30
C ALA A 24 -8.43 -1.34 24.17
N ARG A 25 -9.64 -1.33 23.60
CA ARG A 25 -10.88 -1.76 24.25
C ARG A 25 -11.20 -3.25 24.04
N ASP A 26 -10.25 -4.03 23.54
CA ASP A 26 -10.41 -5.48 23.41
C ASP A 26 -10.80 -6.11 24.75
N LYS A 27 -11.92 -6.85 24.78
CA LYS A 27 -12.46 -7.45 26.01
C LYS A 27 -11.50 -8.45 26.64
N GLN A 28 -10.69 -9.12 25.83
CA GLN A 28 -9.70 -10.10 26.27
C GLN A 28 -8.36 -9.45 26.65
N ARG A 29 -8.24 -8.11 26.52
CA ARG A 29 -7.03 -7.33 26.81
C ARG A 29 -5.78 -7.89 26.14
N ARG A 30 -5.92 -8.36 24.90
CA ARG A 30 -4.84 -8.98 24.14
C ARG A 30 -3.79 -7.99 23.64
N PHE A 31 -4.05 -6.69 23.71
CA PHE A 31 -3.23 -5.67 23.07
C PHE A 31 -2.82 -4.57 24.05
N ARG A 32 -1.57 -4.13 23.92
CA ARG A 32 -1.06 -2.85 24.41
C ARG A 32 -0.79 -1.97 23.19
N VAL A 33 -1.57 -0.91 23.05
CA VAL A 33 -1.56 -0.04 21.87
C VAL A 33 -0.67 1.18 22.14
N ILE A 34 0.31 1.39 21.26
CA ILE A 34 1.08 2.61 21.16
C ILE A 34 0.54 3.39 19.95
N ALA A 35 -0.37 4.32 20.22
CA ALA A 35 -1.02 5.13 19.22
C ALA A 35 -0.20 6.38 18.95
N THR A 36 0.32 6.53 17.73
CA THR A 36 1.25 7.62 17.40
C THR A 36 0.68 8.63 16.44
N MET A 37 1.19 9.86 16.53
CA MET A 37 0.86 10.96 15.64
C MET A 37 2.02 11.95 15.58
N ARG A 38 2.14 12.65 14.44
CA ARG A 38 3.17 13.68 14.23
C ARG A 38 3.09 14.81 15.26
N ASN A 39 1.88 15.28 15.57
CA ASN A 39 1.64 16.35 16.54
C ASN A 39 0.67 15.86 17.63
N VAL A 40 1.19 15.63 18.83
CA VAL A 40 0.43 15.16 20.00
C VAL A 40 -0.59 16.18 20.52
N GLY A 41 -0.46 17.46 20.15
CA GLY A 41 -1.49 18.48 20.43
C GLY A 41 -2.84 18.19 19.75
N ARG A 42 -2.86 17.31 18.74
CA ARG A 42 -4.10 16.83 18.09
C ARG A 42 -4.67 15.54 18.71
N SER A 43 -4.22 15.15 19.90
CA SER A 43 -4.62 13.90 20.55
C SER A 43 -6.02 13.92 21.16
N GLY A 44 -6.68 15.08 21.28
CA GLY A 44 -7.95 15.24 22.01
C GLY A 44 -9.04 14.26 21.59
N ALA A 45 -9.28 14.07 20.29
CA ALA A 45 -10.29 13.13 19.79
C ALA A 45 -9.97 11.68 20.16
N LEU A 46 -8.70 11.27 20.05
CA LEU A 46 -8.25 9.93 20.43
C LEU A 46 -8.35 9.72 21.94
N ALA A 47 -7.94 10.70 22.75
CA ALA A 47 -8.01 10.62 24.20
C ALA A 47 -9.46 10.46 24.69
N ALA A 48 -10.37 11.26 24.15
CA ALA A 48 -11.80 11.16 24.44
C ALA A 48 -12.38 9.79 24.02
N ALA A 49 -12.05 9.34 22.80
CA ALA A 49 -12.53 8.07 22.28
C ALA A 49 -11.92 6.85 22.99
N ALA A 50 -10.69 6.94 23.51
CA ALA A 50 -10.08 5.90 24.31
C ALA A 50 -10.76 5.76 25.68
N GLY A 51 -11.04 6.90 26.33
CA GLY A 51 -11.65 6.94 27.67
C GLY A 51 -10.82 6.16 28.69
N PRO A 52 -11.39 5.21 29.45
CA PRO A 52 -10.64 4.45 30.47
C PRO A 52 -9.48 3.59 29.93
N ALA A 53 -9.40 3.38 28.62
CA ALA A 53 -8.28 2.63 28.02
C ALA A 53 -6.98 3.44 28.00
N LEU A 54 -7.07 4.78 28.00
CA LEU A 54 -5.91 5.68 27.99
C LEU A 54 -5.08 5.50 29.27
N GLY A 55 -3.77 5.33 29.12
CA GLY A 55 -2.83 5.05 30.21
C GLY A 55 -2.87 3.63 30.76
N ARG A 56 -3.77 2.76 30.25
CA ARG A 56 -3.88 1.35 30.66
C ARG A 56 -3.52 0.38 29.55
N THR A 57 -4.25 0.46 28.44
CA THR A 57 -4.04 -0.38 27.25
C THR A 57 -3.74 0.46 26.02
N LEU A 58 -3.85 1.78 26.10
CA LEU A 58 -3.47 2.73 25.06
C LEU A 58 -2.55 3.82 25.61
N GLU A 59 -1.41 4.02 24.96
CA GLU A 59 -0.50 5.12 25.20
C GLU A 59 -0.40 5.98 23.94
N ILE A 60 -0.34 7.30 24.11
CA ILE A 60 -0.15 8.25 23.01
C ILE A 60 1.32 8.66 22.97
N LYS A 61 1.96 8.56 21.80
CA LYS A 61 3.36 8.98 21.61
C LYS A 61 3.51 9.83 20.35
N GLN A 62 4.49 10.72 20.35
CA GLN A 62 4.88 11.44 19.15
C GLN A 62 5.67 10.52 18.22
N LEU A 63 5.32 10.51 16.94
CA LEU A 63 6.10 9.88 15.88
C LEU A 63 5.73 10.57 14.56
N ASP A 64 6.72 11.19 13.93
CA ASP A 64 6.65 11.61 12.54
C ASP A 64 7.32 10.56 11.64
N VAL A 65 6.63 10.09 10.62
CA VAL A 65 7.15 9.05 9.71
C VAL A 65 8.18 9.60 8.72
N CYS A 66 8.24 10.92 8.56
CA CYS A 66 9.22 11.61 7.72
C CYS A 66 10.56 11.87 8.46
N ASP A 67 10.60 11.66 9.78
CA ASP A 67 11.76 11.96 10.62
C ASP A 67 12.27 10.69 11.31
N GLU A 68 13.46 10.23 10.92
CA GLU A 68 14.07 9.03 11.50
C GLU A 68 14.39 9.19 13.00
N ASP A 69 14.76 10.39 13.46
CA ASP A 69 15.05 10.63 14.87
C ASP A 69 13.76 10.55 15.70
N SER A 70 12.64 11.07 15.16
CA SER A 70 11.31 10.91 15.76
C SER A 70 10.92 9.44 15.90
N ILE A 71 11.13 8.63 14.85
CA ILE A 71 10.86 7.19 14.87
C ILE A 71 11.73 6.50 15.95
N ARG A 72 13.05 6.77 15.94
CA ARG A 72 14.00 6.17 16.90
C ARG A 72 13.66 6.54 18.33
N ALA A 73 13.34 7.80 18.60
CA ALA A 73 12.94 8.28 19.92
C ALA A 73 11.66 7.59 20.40
N CYS A 74 10.64 7.48 19.55
CA CYS A 74 9.41 6.77 19.89
C CYS A 74 9.68 5.30 20.26
N LEU A 75 10.44 4.57 19.44
CA LEU A 75 10.74 3.17 19.67
C LEU A 75 11.63 2.94 20.90
N ASN A 76 12.63 3.80 21.12
CA ASN A 76 13.49 3.76 22.32
C ASN A 76 12.69 3.91 23.62
N SER A 77 11.56 4.63 23.57
CA SER A 77 10.68 4.77 24.74
C SER A 77 9.80 3.54 25.02
N ILE A 78 9.82 2.52 24.16
CA ILE A 78 9.05 1.28 24.32
C ILE A 78 9.95 0.23 24.98
N PRO A 79 9.52 -0.41 26.08
CA PRO A 79 10.30 -1.42 26.78
C PRO A 79 10.85 -2.49 25.84
N GLY A 80 12.18 -2.67 25.87
CA GLY A 80 12.89 -3.63 25.01
C GLY A 80 12.80 -3.35 23.51
N ARG A 81 12.29 -2.18 23.10
CA ARG A 81 11.96 -1.84 21.69
C ARG A 81 11.10 -2.92 21.02
N HIS A 82 10.31 -3.66 21.81
CA HIS A 82 9.61 -4.85 21.36
C HIS A 82 8.23 -4.51 20.78
N ILE A 83 8.07 -4.73 19.48
CA ILE A 83 6.83 -4.46 18.74
C ILE A 83 6.32 -5.76 18.12
N ASP A 84 5.19 -6.27 18.60
CA ASP A 84 4.56 -7.47 18.05
C ASP A 84 3.87 -7.19 16.72
N VAL A 85 3.22 -6.03 16.62
CA VAL A 85 2.49 -5.62 15.42
C VAL A 85 2.81 -4.16 15.10
N LEU A 86 3.33 -3.91 13.90
CA LEU A 86 3.40 -2.57 13.33
C LEU A 86 2.18 -2.37 12.42
N VAL A 87 1.39 -1.33 12.65
CA VAL A 87 0.36 -0.86 11.72
C VAL A 87 0.82 0.45 11.09
N SER A 88 1.32 0.38 9.86
CA SER A 88 1.66 1.55 9.06
C SER A 88 0.40 2.12 8.42
N ASN A 89 -0.14 3.19 9.00
CA ASN A 89 -1.40 3.82 8.60
C ASN A 89 -1.25 5.30 8.22
N ALA A 90 -0.22 5.99 8.70
CA ALA A 90 0.02 7.39 8.36
C ALA A 90 0.07 7.59 6.84
N GLY A 91 -0.65 8.59 6.35
CA GLY A 91 -0.68 8.94 4.94
C GLY A 91 -1.44 10.24 4.66
N VAL A 92 -1.15 10.82 3.50
CA VAL A 92 -1.77 12.02 2.95
C VAL A 92 -2.34 11.76 1.55
N GLY A 93 -3.35 12.54 1.16
CA GLY A 93 -4.02 12.45 -0.12
C GLY A 93 -3.61 13.58 -1.04
N MET A 94 -3.86 13.40 -2.33
CA MET A 94 -3.72 14.44 -3.34
C MET A 94 -4.66 14.11 -4.49
N ALA A 95 -5.48 15.08 -4.88
CA ALA A 95 -6.37 14.98 -6.01
C ALA A 95 -6.44 16.32 -6.74
N GLY A 96 -6.37 16.29 -8.07
CA GLY A 96 -6.37 17.49 -8.90
C GLY A 96 -5.76 17.23 -10.28
N PRO A 97 -5.90 18.18 -11.21
CA PRO A 97 -5.10 18.20 -12.43
C PRO A 97 -3.61 18.15 -12.10
N LEU A 98 -2.86 17.33 -12.84
CA LEU A 98 -1.47 17.00 -12.53
C LEU A 98 -0.56 18.23 -12.58
N GLU A 99 -0.73 19.05 -13.61
CA GLU A 99 0.01 20.27 -13.90
C GLU A 99 -0.24 21.40 -12.88
N CYS A 100 -1.33 21.33 -12.11
CA CYS A 100 -1.61 22.25 -11.02
C CYS A 100 -0.83 21.89 -9.74
N GLN A 101 -0.45 20.63 -9.56
CA GLN A 101 0.26 20.16 -8.38
C GLN A 101 1.75 20.54 -8.45
N SER A 102 2.33 20.97 -7.33
CA SER A 102 3.77 21.27 -7.28
C SER A 102 4.58 19.99 -7.06
N LEU A 103 5.75 19.88 -7.69
CA LEU A 103 6.66 18.75 -7.47
C LEU A 103 7.02 18.58 -5.99
N ALA A 104 7.17 19.67 -5.24
CA ALA A 104 7.44 19.63 -3.80
C ALA A 104 6.30 18.95 -3.02
N ALA A 105 5.03 19.25 -3.36
CA ALA A 105 3.88 18.59 -2.75
C ALA A 105 3.83 17.10 -3.12
N MET A 106 4.15 16.74 -4.36
CA MET A 106 4.23 15.35 -4.82
C MET A 106 5.30 14.57 -4.06
N GLN A 107 6.49 15.16 -3.89
CA GLN A 107 7.59 14.59 -3.12
C GLN A 107 7.21 14.40 -1.65
N SER A 108 6.59 15.40 -1.03
CA SER A 108 6.13 15.31 0.37
C SER A 108 5.09 14.21 0.58
N LEU A 109 4.18 14.01 -0.39
CA LEU A 109 3.23 12.91 -0.38
C LEU A 109 3.92 11.56 -0.45
N MET A 110 4.85 11.39 -1.40
CA MET A 110 5.65 10.16 -1.53
C MET A 110 6.49 9.90 -0.28
N ASP A 111 7.06 10.97 0.29
CA ASP A 111 7.87 10.88 1.50
C ASP A 111 7.06 10.38 2.70
N THR A 112 5.82 10.86 2.85
CA THR A 112 4.91 10.41 3.91
C THR A 112 4.39 8.99 3.66
N ASN A 113 3.80 8.76 2.48
CA ASN A 113 3.05 7.53 2.19
C ASN A 113 3.95 6.32 1.96
N PHE A 114 5.06 6.52 1.24
CA PHE A 114 5.97 5.45 0.83
C PHE A 114 7.23 5.43 1.69
N PHE A 115 8.04 6.50 1.68
CA PHE A 115 9.30 6.47 2.43
C PHE A 115 9.07 6.42 3.95
N GLY A 116 7.96 6.96 4.45
CA GLY A 116 7.54 6.80 5.84
C GLY A 116 7.32 5.34 6.24
N LEU A 117 6.66 4.55 5.39
CA LEU A 117 6.56 3.10 5.56
C LEU A 117 7.94 2.45 5.54
N VAL A 118 8.79 2.81 4.56
CA VAL A 118 10.14 2.24 4.43
C VAL A 118 10.97 2.48 5.68
N ARG A 119 10.98 3.71 6.23
CA ARG A 119 11.70 4.06 7.46
C ARG A 119 11.20 3.27 8.66
N LEU A 120 9.89 3.18 8.86
CA LEU A 120 9.30 2.38 9.94
C LEU A 120 9.70 0.90 9.85
N VAL A 121 9.59 0.31 8.66
CA VAL A 121 9.93 -1.10 8.44
C VAL A 121 11.42 -1.33 8.65
N LYS A 122 12.30 -0.46 8.12
CA LYS A 122 13.76 -0.54 8.37
C LYS A 122 14.08 -0.58 9.85
N GLU A 123 13.33 0.16 10.66
CA GLU A 123 13.60 0.30 12.09
C GLU A 123 13.05 -0.86 12.94
N VAL A 124 11.90 -1.44 12.59
CA VAL A 124 11.29 -2.54 13.38
C VAL A 124 11.67 -3.94 12.90
N LEU A 125 11.95 -4.11 11.60
CA LEU A 125 12.20 -5.42 10.99
C LEU A 125 13.41 -6.16 11.57
N PRO A 126 14.54 -5.52 11.93
CA PRO A 126 15.69 -6.22 12.51
C PRO A 126 15.36 -7.00 13.80
N ASP A 127 14.59 -6.39 14.71
CA ASP A 127 14.11 -7.07 15.92
C ASP A 127 13.19 -8.24 15.58
N MET A 128 12.17 -8.00 14.73
CA MET A 128 11.24 -9.04 14.30
C MET A 128 11.96 -10.24 13.67
N LYS A 129 12.99 -9.99 12.85
CA LYS A 129 13.83 -11.03 12.25
C LYS A 129 14.63 -11.81 13.29
N ARG A 130 15.25 -11.11 14.25
CA ARG A 130 16.05 -11.72 15.32
C ARG A 130 15.21 -12.66 16.18
N ARG A 131 14.03 -12.21 16.62
CA ARG A 131 13.11 -13.01 17.47
C ARG A 131 12.22 -13.98 16.68
N ARG A 132 12.34 -13.99 15.35
CA ARG A 132 11.58 -14.82 14.42
C ARG A 132 10.06 -14.72 14.63
N GLY A 133 9.58 -13.49 14.77
CA GLY A 133 8.18 -13.21 15.02
C GLY A 133 7.86 -11.73 14.88
N GLY A 134 6.68 -11.44 14.35
CA GLY A 134 6.18 -10.07 14.15
C GLY A 134 5.15 -10.02 13.05
N HIS A 135 4.36 -8.95 13.03
CA HIS A 135 3.38 -8.72 11.97
C HIS A 135 3.42 -7.26 11.54
N ILE A 136 3.67 -7.01 10.27
CA ILE A 136 3.61 -5.69 9.66
C ILE A 136 2.29 -5.61 8.89
N VAL A 137 1.36 -4.80 9.38
CA VAL A 137 0.11 -4.48 8.71
C VAL A 137 0.23 -3.11 8.08
N VAL A 138 -0.12 -2.99 6.80
CA VAL A 138 -0.02 -1.74 6.06
C VAL A 138 -1.40 -1.37 5.52
N ILE A 139 -1.85 -0.16 5.85
CA ILE A 139 -3.09 0.39 5.29
C ILE A 139 -2.78 0.96 3.91
N SER A 140 -3.03 0.14 2.90
CA SER A 140 -2.90 0.46 1.48
C SER A 140 -4.14 1.24 1.01
N SER A 141 -4.65 0.93 -0.19
CA SER A 141 -5.85 1.46 -0.80
C SER A 141 -6.22 0.61 -2.00
N ILE A 142 -7.49 0.61 -2.40
CA ILE A 142 -7.87 0.11 -3.72
C ILE A 142 -7.08 0.81 -4.85
N MET A 143 -6.63 2.04 -4.60
CA MET A 143 -5.82 2.82 -5.54
C MET A 143 -4.35 2.38 -5.59
N GLY A 144 -3.93 1.43 -4.74
CA GLY A 144 -2.70 0.68 -4.92
C GLY A 144 -2.84 -0.46 -5.93
N LEU A 145 -4.08 -0.83 -6.28
CA LEU A 145 -4.37 -1.88 -7.25
C LEU A 145 -4.78 -1.32 -8.62
N GLN A 146 -5.39 -0.13 -8.67
CA GLN A 146 -5.82 0.51 -9.92
C GLN A 146 -5.66 2.04 -9.87
N GLY A 147 -5.43 2.67 -11.03
CA GLY A 147 -5.45 4.12 -11.14
C GLY A 147 -6.88 4.67 -11.18
N ILE A 148 -7.08 5.87 -10.66
CA ILE A 148 -8.32 6.66 -10.81
C ILE A 148 -7.90 8.05 -11.25
N VAL A 149 -8.62 8.61 -12.23
CA VAL A 149 -8.37 9.93 -12.80
C VAL A 149 -8.20 11.00 -11.71
N PHE A 150 -7.27 11.93 -11.91
CA PHE A 150 -6.88 13.02 -11.00
C PHE A 150 -6.30 12.62 -9.65
N ASN A 151 -5.92 11.36 -9.44
CA ASN A 151 -5.27 10.91 -8.21
C ASN A 151 -3.88 10.34 -8.50
N ASP A 152 -3.22 10.84 -9.54
CA ASP A 152 -2.10 10.19 -10.20
C ASP A 152 -0.96 9.88 -9.22
N ILE A 153 -0.58 10.87 -8.42
CA ILE A 153 0.52 10.76 -7.44
C ILE A 153 0.08 10.00 -6.18
N TYR A 154 -1.17 10.14 -5.75
CA TYR A 154 -1.69 9.36 -4.63
C TYR A 154 -1.72 7.87 -4.97
N ALA A 155 -2.26 7.51 -6.13
CA ALA A 155 -2.26 6.15 -6.66
C ALA A 155 -0.82 5.64 -6.79
N ALA A 156 0.08 6.39 -7.43
CA ALA A 156 1.50 6.02 -7.54
C ALA A 156 2.14 5.68 -6.18
N SER A 157 1.85 6.48 -5.14
CA SER A 157 2.35 6.20 -3.79
C SER A 157 1.82 4.89 -3.21
N LYS A 158 0.55 4.54 -3.47
CA LYS A 158 -0.07 3.30 -2.99
C LYS A 158 0.38 2.09 -3.81
N PHE A 159 0.63 2.24 -5.11
CA PHE A 159 1.31 1.24 -5.93
C PHE A 159 2.73 0.95 -5.43
N ALA A 160 3.48 2.00 -5.05
CA ALA A 160 4.82 1.83 -4.49
C ALA A 160 4.80 1.04 -3.16
N VAL A 161 3.79 1.31 -2.31
CA VAL A 161 3.55 0.54 -1.08
C VAL A 161 3.27 -0.94 -1.38
N GLU A 162 2.38 -1.24 -2.34
CA GLU A 162 2.07 -2.61 -2.76
C GLU A 162 3.32 -3.35 -3.24
N GLY A 163 4.07 -2.76 -4.18
CA GLY A 163 5.27 -3.37 -4.75
C GLY A 163 6.39 -3.59 -3.71
N PHE A 164 6.55 -2.65 -2.79
CA PHE A 164 7.50 -2.78 -1.67
C PHE A 164 7.13 -3.93 -0.74
N CYS A 165 5.87 -4.01 -0.32
CA CYS A 165 5.40 -5.08 0.56
C CYS A 165 5.42 -6.45 -0.13
N GLU A 166 5.08 -6.53 -1.41
CA GLU A 166 5.12 -7.77 -2.20
C GLU A 166 6.55 -8.28 -2.39
N SER A 167 7.50 -7.37 -2.58
CA SER A 167 8.92 -7.73 -2.63
C SER A 167 9.43 -8.19 -1.25
N LEU A 168 9.00 -7.53 -0.19
CA LEU A 168 9.48 -7.78 1.18
C LEU A 168 8.90 -9.06 1.81
N VAL A 169 7.65 -9.42 1.52
CA VAL A 169 6.98 -10.54 2.19
C VAL A 169 7.70 -11.86 1.97
N VAL A 170 8.27 -12.08 0.78
CA VAL A 170 9.00 -13.31 0.43
C VAL A 170 10.18 -13.55 1.38
N GLN A 171 10.98 -12.50 1.65
CA GLN A 171 12.08 -12.61 2.62
C GLN A 171 11.57 -12.66 4.07
N ALA A 172 10.49 -11.95 4.41
CA ALA A 172 9.95 -11.90 5.76
C ALA A 172 9.45 -13.27 6.25
N LEU A 173 8.87 -14.07 5.34
CA LEU A 173 8.42 -15.44 5.61
C LEU A 173 9.55 -16.34 6.12
N ARG A 174 10.79 -16.17 5.64
CA ARG A 174 11.96 -16.94 6.11
C ARG A 174 12.25 -16.72 7.61
N PHE A 175 11.81 -15.59 8.14
CA PHE A 175 11.99 -15.19 9.52
C PHE A 175 10.70 -15.29 10.34
N ASN A 176 9.63 -15.91 9.81
CA ASN A 176 8.33 -16.00 10.50
C ASN A 176 7.79 -14.60 10.88
N VAL A 177 8.03 -13.61 10.02
CA VAL A 177 7.45 -12.27 10.09
C VAL A 177 6.36 -12.17 9.04
N ALA A 178 5.13 -11.91 9.48
CA ALA A 178 4.00 -11.74 8.59
C ALA A 178 3.94 -10.30 8.04
N ILE A 179 3.47 -10.16 6.80
CA ILE A 179 3.13 -8.87 6.20
C ILE A 179 1.72 -8.98 5.63
N SER A 180 0.88 -7.98 5.91
CA SER A 180 -0.49 -7.91 5.39
C SER A 180 -0.82 -6.51 4.91
N LEU A 181 -1.35 -6.40 3.71
CA LEU A 181 -1.92 -5.20 3.13
C LEU A 181 -3.42 -5.21 3.36
N VAL A 182 -3.91 -4.24 4.11
CA VAL A 182 -5.34 -3.95 4.17
C VAL A 182 -5.62 -2.94 3.07
N GLU A 183 -6.59 -3.23 2.21
CA GLU A 183 -6.90 -2.45 1.00
C GLU A 183 -8.30 -1.84 1.11
N PRO A 184 -8.43 -0.66 1.76
CA PRO A 184 -9.70 0.03 1.84
C PRO A 184 -10.22 0.52 0.49
N GLY A 185 -11.54 0.49 0.33
CA GLY A 185 -12.23 1.34 -0.64
C GLY A 185 -12.35 2.79 -0.12
N PRO A 186 -13.37 3.54 -0.56
CA PRO A 186 -13.66 4.85 0.01
C PRO A 186 -13.98 4.74 1.50
N VAL A 187 -13.32 5.54 2.34
CA VAL A 187 -13.55 5.58 3.79
C VAL A 187 -13.91 7.00 4.20
N THR A 188 -15.09 7.17 4.78
CA THR A 188 -15.56 8.49 5.22
C THR A 188 -14.79 8.90 6.47
N THR A 189 -13.87 9.84 6.31
CA THR A 189 -12.91 10.29 7.33
C THR A 189 -12.67 11.78 7.18
N GLU A 190 -12.05 12.41 8.19
CA GLU A 190 -11.51 13.76 8.05
C GLU A 190 -10.53 13.91 6.87
N PHE A 191 -9.87 12.82 6.45
CA PHE A 191 -8.94 12.81 5.32
C PHE A 191 -9.66 13.15 4.01
N GLU A 192 -10.78 12.50 3.71
CA GLU A 192 -11.55 12.77 2.49
C GLU A 192 -12.18 14.17 2.53
N MET A 193 -12.77 14.55 3.66
CA MET A 193 -13.36 15.88 3.80
C MET A 193 -12.34 17.00 3.58
N LYS A 194 -11.11 16.86 4.11
CA LYS A 194 -10.03 17.83 3.87
C LYS A 194 -9.61 17.88 2.41
N LEU A 195 -9.39 16.72 1.80
CA LEU A 195 -9.00 16.65 0.39
C LEU A 195 -10.04 17.31 -0.52
N TYR A 196 -11.32 17.09 -0.23
CA TYR A 196 -12.43 17.68 -0.98
C TYR A 196 -12.51 19.22 -0.81
N GLU A 197 -12.33 19.72 0.41
CA GLU A 197 -12.31 21.17 0.67
C GLU A 197 -11.08 21.86 0.09
N GLU A 198 -9.90 21.22 0.16
CA GLU A 198 -8.67 21.70 -0.47
C GLU A 198 -8.83 21.78 -2.00
N ALA A 199 -9.38 20.73 -2.61
CA ALA A 199 -9.65 20.71 -4.04
C ALA A 199 -10.68 21.79 -4.47
N LYS A 200 -11.69 22.09 -3.66
CA LYS A 200 -12.64 23.16 -3.99
C LYS A 200 -12.05 24.56 -3.99
N ARG A 201 -11.00 24.78 -3.19
CA ARG A 201 -10.38 26.09 -2.98
C ARG A 201 -9.09 26.29 -3.77
N ALA A 202 -8.60 25.23 -4.39
CA ALA A 202 -7.36 25.27 -5.13
C ALA A 202 -7.48 26.12 -6.39
N ASP A 203 -6.37 26.73 -6.77
CA ASP A 203 -6.24 27.45 -8.03
C ASP A 203 -5.94 26.46 -9.17
N TYR A 204 -6.82 26.47 -10.17
CA TYR A 204 -6.72 25.65 -11.39
C TYR A 204 -6.30 26.47 -12.62
N SER A 205 -5.81 27.69 -12.45
CA SER A 205 -5.33 28.55 -13.53
C SER A 205 -4.18 27.95 -14.37
N ARG A 206 -3.47 26.96 -13.80
CA ARG A 206 -2.34 26.28 -14.45
C ARG A 206 -2.74 25.14 -15.40
N THR A 207 -4.02 24.76 -15.43
CA THR A 207 -4.57 23.76 -16.36
C THR A 207 -5.46 24.44 -17.38
N ASP A 208 -5.81 23.74 -18.46
CA ASP A 208 -6.74 24.24 -19.46
C ASP A 208 -8.19 24.27 -18.92
N PRO A 209 -9.08 25.11 -19.49
CA PRO A 209 -10.46 25.22 -19.01
C PRO A 209 -11.28 23.91 -19.07
N GLU A 210 -10.99 23.01 -20.02
CA GLU A 210 -11.70 21.74 -20.15
C GLU A 210 -11.32 20.79 -19.01
N THR A 211 -10.02 20.65 -18.73
CA THR A 211 -9.52 19.85 -17.61
C THR A 211 -10.00 20.39 -16.26
N ALA A 212 -10.02 21.73 -16.08
CA ALA A 212 -10.57 22.36 -14.89
C ALA A 212 -12.07 22.05 -14.71
N ASP A 213 -12.88 22.12 -15.77
CA ASP A 213 -14.31 21.78 -15.75
C ASP A 213 -14.52 20.30 -15.42
N ILE A 214 -13.80 19.41 -16.09
CA ILE A 214 -13.84 17.97 -15.82
C ILE A 214 -13.52 17.70 -14.35
N PHE A 215 -12.47 18.30 -13.79
CA PHE A 215 -12.13 18.08 -12.40
C PHE A 215 -13.22 18.59 -11.45
N THR A 216 -13.63 19.85 -11.61
CA THR A 216 -14.51 20.54 -10.67
C THR A 216 -15.96 20.07 -10.74
N ASN A 217 -16.48 19.86 -11.95
CA ASN A 217 -17.90 19.59 -12.17
C ASN A 217 -18.22 18.10 -12.38
N LEU A 218 -17.28 17.32 -12.92
CA LEU A 218 -17.46 15.87 -13.12
C LEU A 218 -16.80 15.06 -11.99
N TYR A 219 -15.49 15.17 -11.80
CA TYR A 219 -14.75 14.33 -10.85
C TYR A 219 -15.16 14.59 -9.40
N LEU A 220 -15.15 15.84 -8.92
CA LEU A 220 -15.50 16.14 -7.52
C LEU A 220 -16.94 15.71 -7.18
N ARG A 221 -17.87 15.88 -8.12
CA ARG A 221 -19.25 15.39 -7.97
C ARG A 221 -19.29 13.87 -7.87
N ASN A 222 -18.66 13.17 -8.81
CA ASN A 222 -18.67 11.71 -8.87
C ASN A 222 -17.97 11.09 -7.66
N SER A 223 -16.86 11.70 -7.22
CA SER A 223 -16.17 11.33 -5.99
C SER A 223 -17.11 11.40 -4.79
N ARG A 224 -17.81 12.52 -4.58
CA ARG A 224 -18.82 12.66 -3.52
C ARG A 224 -19.88 11.57 -3.59
N ASP A 225 -20.40 11.26 -4.78
CA ASP A 225 -21.40 10.23 -4.95
C ASP A 225 -20.88 8.81 -4.68
N VAL A 226 -19.63 8.53 -5.05
CA VAL A 226 -18.93 7.27 -4.74
C VAL A 226 -18.74 7.13 -3.24
N PHE A 227 -18.20 8.15 -2.55
CA PHE A 227 -18.01 8.11 -1.09
C PHE A 227 -19.34 7.90 -0.36
N ALA A 228 -20.40 8.60 -0.75
CA ALA A 228 -21.70 8.45 -0.09
C ALA A 228 -22.43 7.14 -0.43
N SER A 229 -22.04 6.41 -1.48
CA SER A 229 -22.72 5.16 -1.89
C SER A 229 -21.92 3.91 -1.56
N LEU A 230 -20.60 3.97 -1.68
CA LEU A 230 -19.66 2.87 -1.49
C LEU A 230 -18.76 3.05 -0.26
N GLY A 231 -18.88 4.17 0.46
CA GLY A 231 -18.12 4.46 1.66
C GLY A 231 -18.26 3.42 2.75
N GLN A 232 -17.15 3.18 3.46
CA GLN A 232 -17.05 2.45 4.72
C GLN A 232 -16.72 3.42 5.84
N THR A 233 -17.01 3.04 7.08
CA THR A 233 -16.59 3.84 8.24
C THR A 233 -15.16 3.46 8.68
N PRO A 234 -14.47 4.33 9.44
CA PRO A 234 -13.20 3.98 10.06
C PRO A 234 -13.29 2.74 10.95
N GLU A 235 -14.43 2.55 11.62
CA GLU A 235 -14.71 1.39 12.48
C GLU A 235 -14.83 0.09 11.68
N ASP A 236 -15.41 0.13 10.47
CA ASP A 236 -15.41 -1.01 9.56
C ASP A 236 -13.98 -1.44 9.24
N ILE A 237 -13.11 -0.49 8.89
CA ILE A 237 -11.70 -0.77 8.58
C ILE A 237 -10.95 -1.28 9.82
N ALA A 238 -11.23 -0.72 11.00
CA ALA A 238 -10.65 -1.19 12.27
C ALA A 238 -11.02 -2.65 12.55
N GLU A 239 -12.26 -3.06 12.30
CA GLU A 239 -12.72 -4.44 12.49
C GLU A 239 -12.12 -5.39 11.45
N HIS A 240 -11.99 -4.98 10.18
CA HIS A 240 -11.25 -5.73 9.16
C HIS A 240 -9.78 -5.92 9.57
N THR A 241 -9.14 -4.87 10.05
CA THR A 241 -7.72 -4.88 10.45
C THR A 241 -7.50 -5.76 11.68
N LEU A 242 -8.41 -5.73 12.65
CA LEU A 242 -8.37 -6.62 13.81
C LEU A 242 -8.38 -8.10 13.40
N ARG A 243 -9.27 -8.48 12.48
CA ARG A 243 -9.34 -9.86 11.97
C ARG A 243 -8.04 -10.29 11.30
N VAL A 244 -7.38 -9.38 10.57
CA VAL A 244 -6.07 -9.62 9.96
C VAL A 244 -5.01 -9.85 11.05
N ILE A 245 -4.98 -9.00 12.09
CA ILE A 245 -4.01 -9.12 13.21
C ILE A 245 -4.20 -10.42 14.01
N GLU A 246 -5.43 -10.89 14.15
CA GLU A 246 -5.77 -12.08 14.92
C GLU A 246 -5.66 -13.39 14.15
N ALA A 247 -5.63 -13.33 12.82
CA ALA A 247 -5.58 -14.52 11.99
C ALA A 247 -4.33 -15.35 12.32
N ALA A 248 -4.53 -16.65 12.58
CA ALA A 248 -3.42 -17.58 12.79
C ALA A 248 -2.49 -17.68 11.57
N ARG A 249 -3.04 -17.44 10.38
CA ARG A 249 -2.30 -17.30 9.11
C ARG A 249 -2.84 -16.06 8.41
N PRO A 250 -2.28 -14.87 8.72
CA PRO A 250 -2.80 -13.63 8.17
C PRO A 250 -2.60 -13.60 6.65
N PRO A 251 -3.62 -13.16 5.88
CA PRO A 251 -3.48 -13.08 4.43
C PRO A 251 -2.49 -11.98 4.05
N PHE A 252 -1.83 -12.12 2.90
CA PHE A 252 -0.97 -11.07 2.37
C PHE A 252 -1.78 -9.83 1.94
N ARG A 253 -2.97 -10.02 1.37
CA ARG A 253 -3.90 -8.94 0.96
C ARG A 253 -5.28 -9.14 1.55
N HIS A 254 -5.92 -8.05 1.95
CA HIS A 254 -7.27 -8.04 2.51
C HIS A 254 -8.07 -6.83 2.03
N GLN A 255 -8.89 -7.04 1.00
CA GLN A 255 -9.86 -6.04 0.52
C GLN A 255 -11.00 -5.87 1.52
N THR A 256 -11.25 -4.63 1.93
CA THR A 256 -12.35 -4.34 2.87
C THR A 256 -13.68 -4.08 2.17
N ASN A 257 -13.65 -3.76 0.88
CA ASN A 257 -14.82 -3.44 0.07
C ASN A 257 -14.95 -4.37 -1.13
N VAL A 258 -15.83 -5.36 -1.04
CA VAL A 258 -16.07 -6.35 -2.10
C VAL A 258 -16.61 -5.75 -3.40
N ALA A 259 -17.16 -4.52 -3.37
CA ALA A 259 -17.65 -3.86 -4.57
C ALA A 259 -16.52 -3.53 -5.57
N TYR A 260 -15.28 -3.44 -5.09
CA TYR A 260 -14.12 -3.14 -5.93
C TYR A 260 -13.38 -4.39 -6.42
N THR A 261 -13.70 -5.58 -5.90
CA THR A 261 -13.04 -6.83 -6.30
C THR A 261 -13.16 -7.12 -7.80
N PRO A 262 -14.33 -6.95 -8.47
CA PRO A 262 -14.42 -7.16 -9.91
C PRO A 262 -13.54 -6.21 -10.72
N MET A 263 -13.38 -4.96 -10.26
CA MET A 263 -12.56 -3.97 -10.95
C MET A 263 -11.07 -4.31 -10.86
N ALA A 264 -10.61 -4.71 -9.67
CA ALA A 264 -9.26 -5.21 -9.48
C ALA A 264 -9.00 -6.49 -10.31
N ALA A 265 -9.97 -7.39 -10.39
CA ALA A 265 -9.86 -8.60 -11.21
C ALA A 265 -9.77 -8.28 -12.71
N LEU A 266 -10.54 -7.29 -13.19
CA LEU A 266 -10.53 -6.87 -14.60
C LEU A 266 -9.14 -6.45 -15.06
N LYS A 267 -8.41 -5.73 -14.20
CA LYS A 267 -7.03 -5.31 -14.48
C LYS A 267 -6.09 -6.51 -14.73
N HIS A 268 -6.29 -7.61 -14.00
CA HIS A 268 -5.45 -8.81 -14.17
C HIS A 268 -5.89 -9.70 -15.33
N ALA A 269 -7.16 -9.58 -15.74
CA ALA A 269 -7.71 -10.37 -16.84
C ALA A 269 -7.20 -9.91 -18.22
N ASP A 270 -6.81 -8.63 -18.36
CA ASP A 270 -6.28 -8.08 -19.60
C ASP A 270 -4.89 -7.45 -19.38
N PRO A 271 -3.80 -8.16 -19.76
CA PRO A 271 -2.44 -7.66 -19.62
C PRO A 271 -2.15 -6.38 -20.43
N SER A 272 -2.93 -6.09 -21.48
CA SER A 272 -2.77 -4.84 -22.24
C SER A 272 -3.27 -3.61 -21.48
N GLY A 273 -4.14 -3.83 -20.48
CA GLY A 273 -4.80 -2.78 -19.72
C GLY A 273 -5.94 -2.08 -20.47
N ALA A 274 -6.17 -2.38 -21.75
CA ALA A 274 -7.16 -1.72 -22.59
C ALA A 274 -8.58 -1.89 -22.04
N LEU A 275 -8.92 -3.08 -21.55
CA LEU A 275 -10.23 -3.39 -20.98
C LEU A 275 -10.53 -2.53 -19.75
N MET A 276 -9.54 -2.35 -18.87
CA MET A 276 -9.69 -1.53 -17.68
C MET A 276 -9.78 -0.05 -18.05
N THR A 277 -8.84 0.46 -18.86
CA THR A 277 -8.80 1.88 -19.23
C THR A 277 -10.03 2.30 -20.04
N ASP A 278 -10.48 1.50 -21.00
CA ASP A 278 -11.70 1.74 -21.78
C ASP A 278 -12.95 1.70 -20.91
N ALA A 279 -13.07 0.71 -20.00
CA ALA A 279 -14.20 0.62 -19.09
C ALA A 279 -14.29 1.85 -18.18
N PHE A 280 -13.18 2.29 -17.59
CA PHE A 280 -13.16 3.48 -16.73
C PHE A 280 -13.41 4.77 -17.51
N TYR A 281 -12.77 4.93 -18.67
CA TYR A 281 -13.00 6.07 -19.54
C TYR A 281 -14.48 6.19 -19.92
N LYS A 282 -15.08 5.08 -20.36
CA LYS A 282 -16.51 5.02 -20.69
C LYS A 282 -17.38 5.30 -19.48
N LEU A 283 -17.10 4.68 -18.33
CA LEU A 283 -17.90 4.85 -17.11
C LEU A 283 -17.88 6.30 -16.61
N VAL A 284 -16.73 6.97 -16.66
CA VAL A 284 -16.55 8.34 -16.17
C VAL A 284 -17.03 9.37 -17.19
N PHE A 285 -16.65 9.26 -18.46
CA PHE A 285 -16.85 10.33 -19.46
C PHE A 285 -18.03 10.09 -20.42
N LYS A 286 -18.37 8.84 -20.76
CA LYS A 286 -19.45 8.53 -21.73
C LYS A 286 -20.76 8.13 -21.06
N TYR A 287 -20.69 7.46 -19.92
CA TYR A 287 -21.82 6.87 -19.22
C TYR A 287 -21.98 7.43 -17.80
N ASP A 288 -21.61 8.69 -17.57
CA ASP A 288 -21.76 9.39 -16.29
C ASP A 288 -23.19 9.30 -15.75
N ALA A 289 -24.22 9.41 -16.61
CA ALA A 289 -25.60 9.24 -16.20
C ALA A 289 -25.89 7.83 -15.64
N VAL A 290 -25.34 6.78 -16.28
CA VAL A 290 -25.48 5.39 -15.82
C VAL A 290 -24.75 5.19 -14.50
N LEU A 291 -23.53 5.73 -14.37
CA LEU A 291 -22.77 5.70 -13.13
C LEU A 291 -23.58 6.33 -11.99
N ARG A 292 -24.11 7.55 -12.19
CA ARG A 292 -24.92 8.26 -11.19
C ARG A 292 -26.18 7.50 -10.79
N LEU A 293 -26.93 6.98 -11.76
CA LEU A 293 -28.14 6.20 -11.48
C LEU A 293 -27.80 4.92 -10.70
N SER A 294 -26.72 4.24 -11.06
CA SER A 294 -26.24 3.03 -10.38
C SER A 294 -25.84 3.34 -8.93
N LEU A 295 -25.08 4.41 -8.70
CA LEU A 295 -24.67 4.83 -7.35
C LEU A 295 -25.89 5.21 -6.49
N ARG A 296 -26.87 5.91 -7.05
CA ARG A 296 -28.14 6.22 -6.36
C ARG A 296 -28.90 4.95 -5.99
N ALA A 297 -28.99 3.98 -6.90
CA ALA A 297 -29.63 2.69 -6.62
C ALA A 297 -28.90 1.93 -5.49
N ILE A 298 -27.57 1.87 -5.54
CA ILE A 298 -26.74 1.26 -4.49
C ILE A 298 -26.99 1.95 -3.13
N ARG A 299 -27.01 3.29 -3.11
CA ARG A 299 -27.28 4.06 -1.89
C ARG A 299 -28.65 3.73 -1.30
N LEU A 300 -29.70 3.66 -2.12
CA LEU A 300 -31.05 3.28 -1.69
C LEU A 300 -31.10 1.86 -1.13
N LEU A 301 -30.42 0.91 -1.78
CA LEU A 301 -30.34 -0.48 -1.32
C LEU A 301 -29.61 -0.60 0.04
N ARG A 302 -28.49 0.10 0.21
CA ARG A 302 -27.75 0.14 1.49
C ARG A 302 -28.56 0.79 2.60
N TRP A 303 -29.26 1.89 2.32
CA TRP A 303 -30.14 2.55 3.29
C TRP A 303 -31.27 1.61 3.76
N LYS A 304 -31.91 0.88 2.85
CA LYS A 304 -32.91 -0.13 3.20
C LYS A 304 -32.33 -1.27 4.03
N ALA A 305 -31.09 -1.69 3.74
CA ALA A 305 -30.41 -2.73 4.50
C ALA A 305 -30.05 -2.28 5.93
N GLN A 306 -29.62 -1.03 6.10
CA GLN A 306 -29.31 -0.43 7.41
C GLN A 306 -30.56 -0.20 8.28
N LYS A 307 -31.76 -0.09 7.69
CA LYS A 307 -33.04 0.04 8.40
C LYS A 307 -33.62 -1.27 8.93
N LYS A 308 -33.02 -2.43 8.65
CA LYS A 308 -33.52 -3.70 9.22
C LYS A 308 -33.11 -3.79 10.71
N PRO A 309 -34.04 -4.10 11.63
CA PRO A 309 -33.73 -4.21 13.06
C PRO A 309 -32.71 -5.31 13.34
N SER A 310 -31.80 -5.05 14.28
CA SER A 310 -30.55 -5.77 14.59
C SER A 310 -30.69 -7.20 15.16
N TRP A 311 -31.88 -7.79 15.14
CA TRP A 311 -32.15 -9.12 15.73
C TRP A 311 -32.08 -10.28 14.72
N LEU A 312 -31.81 -10.00 13.45
CA LEU A 312 -31.63 -11.03 12.43
C LEU A 312 -30.13 -11.27 12.18
N PRO A 313 -29.61 -12.50 12.39
CA PRO A 313 -28.22 -12.79 12.07
C PRO A 313 -27.97 -12.59 10.56
N PRO A 314 -26.78 -12.08 10.16
CA PRO A 314 -26.46 -11.90 8.77
C PRO A 314 -26.49 -13.25 8.05
N ARG A 315 -27.37 -13.40 7.06
CA ARG A 315 -27.36 -14.55 6.14
C ARG A 315 -26.15 -14.40 5.21
N PHE A 316 -25.04 -15.02 5.56
CA PHE A 316 -23.96 -15.26 4.61
C PHE A 316 -24.30 -16.46 3.71
N PRO A 317 -23.90 -16.46 2.43
CA PRO A 317 -24.05 -17.62 1.57
C PRO A 317 -23.27 -18.79 2.15
N LEU A 318 -23.90 -19.97 2.18
CA LEU A 318 -23.32 -21.21 2.68
C LEU A 318 -21.93 -21.44 2.06
N GLN A 319 -20.88 -21.28 2.86
CA GLN A 319 -19.63 -21.98 2.59
C GLN A 319 -19.92 -23.48 2.75
N LEU A 320 -19.75 -24.23 1.66
CA LEU A 320 -19.75 -25.68 1.65
C LEU A 320 -18.75 -26.18 2.71
N ARG A 321 -19.29 -26.62 3.86
CA ARG A 321 -18.57 -27.34 4.90
C ARG A 321 -18.05 -28.65 4.29
N ARG A 322 -16.76 -28.70 3.93
CA ARG A 322 -16.07 -29.98 3.82
C ARG A 322 -15.93 -30.54 5.24
N SER A 323 -16.63 -31.64 5.49
CA SER A 323 -16.55 -32.43 6.71
C SER A 323 -15.10 -32.84 7.00
N GLN A 324 -14.60 -32.48 8.19
CA GLN A 324 -13.42 -33.12 8.77
C GLN A 324 -13.82 -34.55 9.14
N GLY A 325 -13.27 -35.53 8.41
CA GLY A 325 -13.21 -36.91 8.87
C GLY A 325 -11.94 -37.10 9.67
N HIS A 326 -12.09 -37.47 10.94
CA HIS A 326 -11.03 -38.04 11.75
C HIS A 326 -10.36 -39.19 10.99
N ARG A 327 -9.04 -39.13 10.81
CA ARG A 327 -8.21 -40.34 10.70
C ARG A 327 -7.04 -40.22 11.64
N THR A 328 -6.94 -41.28 12.43
CA THR A 328 -5.96 -41.60 13.45
C THR A 328 -4.55 -41.70 12.88
N ALA A 329 -3.57 -41.36 13.72
CA ALA A 329 -2.16 -41.47 13.45
C ALA A 329 -1.72 -42.94 13.28
N SER A 330 -0.81 -43.18 12.33
CA SER A 330 0.11 -44.32 12.29
C SER A 330 1.34 -43.96 11.44
N PRO A 331 2.50 -44.58 11.70
CA PRO A 331 3.79 -43.91 11.66
C PRO A 331 4.47 -43.92 10.28
N VAL A 332 5.31 -42.91 10.09
CA VAL A 332 6.21 -42.72 8.94
C VAL A 332 7.31 -43.79 8.95
N PRO A 333 7.57 -44.52 7.85
CA PRO A 333 8.80 -45.27 7.70
C PRO A 333 9.94 -44.37 7.19
N ARG A 334 11.11 -44.53 7.81
CA ARG A 334 12.41 -44.01 7.37
C ARG A 334 12.69 -44.39 5.92
N MET A 335 13.16 -43.44 5.12
CA MET A 335 13.97 -43.73 3.92
C MET A 335 15.43 -43.42 4.23
N GLU A 336 16.22 -44.48 4.37
CA GLU A 336 17.68 -44.44 4.20
C GLU A 336 18.01 -44.72 2.71
N GLY A 337 18.94 -43.94 2.17
CA GLY A 337 19.95 -44.35 1.19
C GLY A 337 19.53 -44.99 -0.14
N ALA A 338 19.51 -44.18 -1.20
CA ALA A 338 20.04 -44.49 -2.54
C ALA A 338 19.95 -43.18 -3.35
N GLY A 339 21.03 -42.59 -3.83
CA GLY A 339 21.87 -43.15 -4.87
C GLY A 339 21.79 -42.19 -6.06
N MET A 340 22.79 -41.33 -6.17
CA MET A 340 22.98 -40.34 -7.21
C MET A 340 23.18 -41.06 -8.55
N GLN A 341 22.20 -41.02 -9.46
CA GLN A 341 22.36 -41.47 -10.85
C GLN A 341 21.75 -40.46 -11.83
N VAL A 342 22.67 -39.70 -12.43
CA VAL A 342 22.74 -39.27 -13.84
C VAL A 342 21.48 -39.55 -14.68
N TRP A 343 20.75 -38.49 -15.03
CA TRP A 343 19.82 -38.51 -16.16
C TRP A 343 20.55 -38.04 -17.43
N ARG A 344 20.95 -38.99 -18.28
CA ARG A 344 21.17 -38.79 -19.71
C ARG A 344 19.88 -39.16 -20.45
N GLY A 345 19.40 -38.23 -21.28
CA GLY A 345 18.68 -38.52 -22.52
C GLY A 345 17.20 -38.92 -22.38
N CYS A 346 16.31 -38.01 -22.77
CA CYS A 346 15.17 -38.36 -23.62
C CYS A 346 14.53 -37.11 -24.25
N GLY A 347 14.56 -37.05 -25.59
CA GLY A 347 13.43 -36.62 -26.42
C GLY A 347 13.12 -35.13 -26.50
N VAL A 348 13.74 -34.45 -27.47
CA VAL A 348 13.23 -33.19 -28.04
C VAL A 348 11.94 -33.50 -28.81
N LEU A 349 10.79 -33.06 -28.29
CA LEU A 349 9.55 -32.94 -29.06
C LEU A 349 9.62 -31.63 -29.85
N SER A 350 9.91 -31.75 -31.14
CA SER A 350 9.83 -30.67 -32.12
C SER A 350 8.36 -30.28 -32.31
N VAL A 351 7.99 -29.07 -31.90
CA VAL A 351 6.72 -28.45 -32.26
C VAL A 351 7.01 -27.46 -33.39
N ALA A 352 6.53 -27.76 -34.59
CA ALA A 352 6.64 -26.88 -35.74
C ALA A 352 5.81 -25.59 -35.53
N PRO A 353 6.35 -24.40 -35.87
CA PRO A 353 5.58 -23.16 -35.80
C PRO A 353 4.56 -23.06 -36.95
N PRO A 354 3.42 -22.38 -36.75
CA PRO A 354 2.42 -22.17 -37.80
C PRO A 354 2.95 -21.22 -38.89
N LYS A 355 2.56 -21.49 -40.14
CA LYS A 355 2.90 -20.68 -41.32
C LYS A 355 2.32 -19.24 -41.22
N PRO A 356 3.07 -18.19 -41.56
CA PRO A 356 2.53 -16.84 -41.66
C PRO A 356 1.76 -16.63 -43.00
N LEU A 357 0.65 -15.90 -42.93
CA LEU A 357 -0.10 -15.39 -44.08
C LEU A 357 0.64 -14.18 -44.71
N PRO A 358 0.50 -13.93 -46.03
CA PRO A 358 1.33 -12.96 -46.74
C PRO A 358 0.92 -11.51 -46.46
N GLY A 359 1.90 -10.68 -46.11
CA GLY A 359 1.79 -9.21 -46.06
C GLY A 359 2.32 -8.53 -47.34
N PRO A 360 1.93 -7.27 -47.61
CA PRO A 360 2.31 -6.52 -48.82
C PRO A 360 3.77 -6.03 -48.80
N PRO A 361 4.34 -5.64 -49.96
CA PRO A 361 5.80 -5.50 -50.11
C PRO A 361 6.35 -4.21 -49.48
N ALA A 362 7.53 -4.33 -48.87
CA ALA A 362 8.35 -3.21 -48.38
C ALA A 362 9.33 -2.72 -49.47
N PRO A 363 9.66 -1.42 -49.56
CA PRO A 363 10.77 -0.95 -50.38
C PRO A 363 12.09 -0.78 -49.60
N CYS A 364 13.12 -1.41 -50.15
CA CYS A 364 14.56 -1.06 -50.15
C CYS A 364 15.23 -0.50 -48.88
N ALA A 365 15.92 -1.36 -48.15
CA ALA A 365 17.08 -1.00 -47.31
C ALA A 365 18.36 -1.03 -48.16
N ARG A 366 19.13 0.07 -48.15
CA ARG A 366 20.51 0.11 -48.65
C ARG A 366 21.46 -0.43 -47.57
N SER A 367 22.35 -1.30 -48.03
CA SER A 367 23.46 -1.95 -47.34
C SER A 367 24.53 -0.97 -46.86
N TRP A 368 25.05 -1.15 -45.65
CA TRP A 368 26.48 -0.95 -45.31
C TRP A 368 26.92 -2.07 -44.35
N MET A 369 27.88 -2.88 -44.80
CA MET A 369 28.62 -3.89 -44.04
C MET A 369 29.99 -3.32 -43.65
N ALA A 370 30.45 -3.63 -42.43
CA ALA A 370 31.83 -3.78 -41.93
C ALA A 370 31.89 -3.25 -40.48
N ALA A 371 32.56 -3.85 -39.50
CA ALA A 371 33.28 -5.10 -39.34
C ALA A 371 33.40 -5.36 -37.82
N ALA A 372 33.49 -6.61 -37.40
CA ALA A 372 33.71 -7.01 -36.01
C ALA A 372 35.20 -7.31 -35.76
N ALA A 373 35.72 -6.89 -34.60
CA ALA A 373 36.76 -7.64 -33.86
C ALA A 373 36.80 -7.20 -32.38
N PRO A 374 37.16 -8.10 -31.44
CA PRO A 374 36.93 -7.93 -29.99
C PRO A 374 38.21 -7.51 -29.23
N CYS A 375 38.04 -6.82 -28.09
CA CYS A 375 39.14 -6.56 -27.16
C CYS A 375 38.83 -7.22 -25.80
N THR A 376 39.57 -8.28 -25.51
CA THR A 376 39.75 -8.88 -24.20
C THR A 376 40.95 -8.23 -23.51
N SER A 377 40.79 -7.76 -22.26
CA SER A 377 41.92 -7.71 -21.31
C SER A 377 41.41 -7.68 -19.87
N SER A 378 41.73 -8.74 -19.15
CA SER A 378 41.67 -8.89 -17.70
C SER A 378 42.92 -8.32 -17.03
N CYS A 379 42.74 -7.58 -15.94
CA CYS A 379 43.65 -7.38 -14.78
C CYS A 379 42.77 -6.74 -13.69
N GLY A 380 42.64 -7.17 -12.43
CA GLY A 380 43.48 -8.01 -11.59
C GLY A 380 43.97 -7.19 -10.38
N SER A 381 43.48 -7.50 -9.18
CA SER A 381 43.90 -7.04 -7.82
C SER A 381 43.72 -5.53 -7.50
N GLY A 382 43.31 -5.06 -6.31
CA GLY A 382 43.31 -5.59 -4.94
C GLY A 382 44.12 -4.65 -4.03
N TRP A 383 43.62 -4.35 -2.82
CA TRP A 383 44.24 -3.58 -1.70
C TRP A 383 44.11 -2.04 -1.81
N LEU A 384 43.84 -1.22 -0.78
CA LEU A 384 44.03 -1.28 0.68
C LEU A 384 43.08 -0.29 1.40
N GLN A 385 42.72 -0.61 2.65
CA GLN A 385 42.21 0.33 3.66
C GLN A 385 43.37 1.17 4.23
N ALA A 386 43.13 2.44 4.62
CA ALA A 386 43.55 3.01 5.92
C ALA A 386 42.99 4.44 6.15
N PRO A 387 42.87 4.91 7.41
CA PRO A 387 42.02 6.04 7.83
C PRO A 387 42.77 7.21 8.51
N TRP A 388 42.28 8.45 8.42
CA TRP A 388 42.54 9.61 9.32
C TRP A 388 41.44 10.66 9.00
N GLY A 389 40.89 11.52 9.86
CA GLY A 389 41.16 12.04 11.20
C GLY A 389 40.40 13.39 11.27
N GLN A 390 39.88 13.76 12.44
CA GLN A 390 39.13 15.00 12.73
C GLN A 390 40.01 16.27 12.55
N ASP A 391 39.43 17.38 12.10
CA ASP A 391 39.26 18.60 12.93
C ASP A 391 38.61 19.78 12.16
N ASP A 392 37.64 20.38 12.84
CA ASP A 392 37.21 21.79 12.98
C ASP A 392 37.36 22.86 11.87
N GLY A 393 36.31 23.71 11.81
CA GLY A 393 36.50 25.15 11.62
C GLY A 393 35.57 25.81 10.61
N GLY A 394 34.59 26.57 11.09
CA GLY A 394 33.58 27.28 10.29
C GLY A 394 34.09 28.41 9.38
N GLY A 395 33.24 28.84 8.45
CA GLY A 395 33.46 30.07 7.67
C GLY A 395 32.57 30.19 6.45
N ARG A 396 31.71 31.21 6.41
CA ARG A 396 30.75 31.52 5.35
C ARG A 396 31.46 32.00 4.07
N GLY A 397 30.88 31.72 2.90
CA GLY A 397 31.28 32.35 1.64
C GLY A 397 30.36 31.95 0.48
N ASN A 398 29.74 32.93 -0.14
CA ASN A 398 28.66 32.82 -1.13
C ASN A 398 29.22 32.78 -2.57
N ILE A 399 28.48 32.11 -3.46
CA ILE A 399 28.29 32.39 -4.91
C ILE A 399 29.52 32.22 -5.84
N PHE A 400 29.42 31.28 -6.80
CA PHE A 400 29.32 31.59 -8.24
C PHE A 400 28.94 30.34 -9.06
N ALA A 401 27.90 30.51 -9.88
CA ALA A 401 27.50 29.61 -10.94
C ALA A 401 28.55 29.60 -12.06
N LEU A 402 28.74 28.47 -12.74
CA LEU A 402 29.14 28.39 -14.15
C LEU A 402 28.89 26.96 -14.69
N SER A 403 28.16 26.90 -15.79
CA SER A 403 28.03 25.81 -16.77
C SER A 403 28.05 26.49 -18.15
N PRO A 404 28.24 25.82 -19.31
CA PRO A 404 28.86 24.52 -19.64
C PRO A 404 29.95 24.73 -20.75
N PRO A 405 30.34 23.77 -21.62
CA PRO A 405 29.48 23.40 -22.76
C PRO A 405 29.47 21.92 -23.19
N PHE A 406 28.42 21.64 -23.97
CA PHE A 406 28.17 20.56 -24.91
C PHE A 406 29.40 19.88 -25.56
N CYS A 407 29.29 18.56 -25.73
CA CYS A 407 29.89 17.81 -26.83
C CYS A 407 28.83 16.91 -27.46
N THR A 408 28.54 17.17 -28.73
CA THR A 408 27.85 16.28 -29.66
C THR A 408 28.85 15.27 -30.23
N GLY A 409 28.45 14.00 -30.29
CA GLY A 409 29.10 12.92 -31.02
C GLY A 409 28.06 11.85 -31.31
#